data_AF-K9V205-F1
#
_entry.id   AF-K9V205-F1
#
_cell.length_a   1.000
_cell.length_b   1.000
_cell.length_c   1.000
_cell.angle_alpha   90.00
_cell.angle_beta   90.00
_cell.angle_gamma   90.00
#
_symmetry.space_group_name_H-M   'P 1'
#
loop_
_entity.id
_entity.type
_entity.pdbx_description
1 polymer ?
#
loop_
_entity_poly.entity_id
_entity_poly.type
_entity_poly.pdbx_seq_one_letter_code
_entity_poly.pdbx_strand_id
1 'polypeptide(L)' 'MSGINLSESIIRHNTNSKSFQRGEICYRDGSVLSVTQRGEEIQAEVQGSEQQPYR' A
#
# COMPACT_ATOMS: atom_id res chain seq x y z
N MET A 1 13.25 -3.70 18.78
CA MET A 1 12.92 -3.20 17.44
C MET A 1 12.29 -4.37 16.69
N SER A 2 10.96 -4.50 16.72
CA SER A 2 10.29 -5.55 15.92
C SER A 2 10.43 -5.14 14.45
N GLY A 3 11.32 -5.82 13.73
CA GLY A 3 11.51 -5.60 12.31
C GLY A 3 10.23 -5.98 11.56
N ILE A 4 9.91 -5.19 10.54
CA ILE A 4 8.81 -5.45 9.62
C ILE A 4 8.98 -6.88 9.05
N ASN A 5 8.12 -7.83 9.43
CA ASN A 5 8.07 -9.18 8.84
C ASN A 5 7.28 -9.14 7.52
N LEU A 6 7.69 -8.27 6.60
CA LEU A 6 7.07 -8.12 5.28
C LEU A 6 8.08 -8.56 4.23
N SER A 7 7.66 -9.47 3.37
CA SER A 7 8.40 -9.85 2.18
C SER A 7 7.47 -9.76 0.97
N GLU A 8 8.04 -9.61 -0.23
CA GLU A 8 7.25 -9.63 -1.46
C GLU A 8 6.44 -10.93 -1.59
N SER A 9 6.98 -12.06 -1.13
CA SER A 9 6.26 -13.33 -1.12
C SER A 9 5.00 -13.26 -0.26
N ILE A 10 5.05 -12.61 0.91
CA ILE A 10 3.88 -12.42 1.78
C ILE A 10 2.86 -11.51 1.09
N ILE A 11 3.31 -10.44 0.43
CA ILE A 11 2.44 -9.52 -0.31
C ILE A 11 1.75 -10.25 -1.47
N ARG A 12 2.49 -11.00 -2.27
CA ARG A 12 1.94 -11.79 -3.40
C ARG A 12 0.98 -12.88 -2.94
N HIS A 13 1.23 -13.51 -1.79
CA HIS A 13 0.33 -14.50 -1.23
C HIS A 13 -1.01 -13.90 -0.75
N ASN A 14 -0.98 -12.71 -0.18
CA ASN A 14 -2.16 -12.05 0.40
C ASN A 14 -2.87 -11.07 -0.55
N THR A 15 -2.42 -10.96 -1.80
CA THR A 15 -3.03 -10.08 -2.80
C THR A 15 -3.38 -10.84 -4.06
N ASN A 16 -4.46 -10.43 -4.74
CA ASN A 16 -4.74 -10.93 -6.09
C ASN A 16 -3.89 -10.17 -7.12
N SER A 17 -3.71 -10.76 -8.31
CA SER A 17 -2.86 -10.22 -9.37
C SER A 17 -3.22 -8.78 -9.78
N LYS A 18 -4.53 -8.43 -9.78
CA LYS A 18 -5.01 -7.10 -10.17
C LYS A 18 -4.62 -6.05 -9.13
N SER A 19 -4.80 -6.37 -7.84
CA SER A 19 -4.40 -5.50 -6.74
C SER A 19 -2.88 -5.33 -6.69
N PHE A 20 -2.13 -6.42 -6.89
CA PHE A 20 -0.67 -6.39 -6.94
C PHE A 20 -0.15 -5.47 -8.05
N GLN A 21 -0.65 -5.66 -9.28
CA GLN A 21 -0.28 -4.82 -10.43
C GLN A 21 -0.65 -3.35 -10.21
N ARG A 22 -1.83 -3.07 -9.64
CA ARG A 22 -2.24 -1.69 -9.34
C ARG A 22 -1.31 -1.03 -8.32
N GLY A 23 -0.91 -1.76 -7.28
CA GLY A 23 0.06 -1.28 -6.30
C GLY A 23 1.42 -0.95 -6.93
N GLU A 24 1.90 -1.81 -7.83
CA GLU A 24 3.15 -1.57 -8.59
C GLU A 24 3.05 -0.29 -9.44
N ILE A 25 1.94 -0.11 -10.17
CA ILE A 25 1.70 1.09 -10.98
C ILE A 25 1.70 2.34 -10.09
N CYS A 26 0.94 2.35 -9.00
CA CYS A 26 0.90 3.50 -8.07
C CYS A 26 2.29 3.84 -7.50
N TYR A 27 3.13 2.84 -7.24
CA TYR A 27 4.51 3.07 -6.80
C TYR A 27 5.38 3.65 -7.92
N ARG A 28 5.33 3.06 -9.12
CA ARG A 28 6.14 3.50 -10.28
C ARG A 28 5.78 4.89 -10.77
N ASP A 29 4.50 5.25 -10.68
CA ASP A 29 3.98 6.56 -11.08
C ASP A 29 4.22 7.63 -10.00
N GLY A 30 4.86 7.28 -8.88
CA GLY A 30 5.11 8.21 -7.77
C GLY A 30 3.84 8.66 -7.04
N SER A 31 2.73 7.94 -7.22
CA SER A 31 1.46 8.26 -6.56
C SER A 31 1.44 7.90 -5.08
N VAL A 32 2.33 7.02 -4.63
CA VAL A 32 2.49 6.70 -3.19
C VAL A 32 3.32 7.81 -2.54
N LEU A 33 2.69 8.61 -1.70
CA LEU A 33 3.28 9.78 -1.05
C LEU A 33 4.07 9.39 0.20
N SER A 34 3.50 8.49 1.01
CA SER A 34 4.13 8.00 2.23
C SER A 34 3.64 6.60 2.57
N VAL A 35 4.47 5.82 3.28
CA VAL A 35 4.11 4.52 3.82
C VAL A 35 4.53 4.48 5.28
N THR A 36 3.61 4.14 6.16
CA THR A 36 3.85 4.00 7.60
C THR A 36 3.35 2.66 8.08
N GLN A 37 4.02 2.12 9.11
CA GLN A 37 3.57 0.91 9.79
C GLN A 37 3.29 1.21 11.25
N ARG A 38 2.11 0.75 11.72
CA ARG A 38 1.68 0.85 13.11
C ARG A 38 1.36 -0.55 13.62
N GLY A 39 2.28 -1.13 14.38
CA GLY A 39 2.17 -2.52 14.81
C GLY A 39 2.17 -3.47 13.60
N GLU A 40 1.06 -4.14 13.36
CA GLU A 40 0.87 -5.07 12.24
C GLU A 40 0.16 -4.41 11.04
N GLU A 41 -0.30 -3.17 11.18
CA GLU A 41 -1.02 -2.46 10.13
C GLU A 41 -0.05 -1.63 9.26
N ILE A 42 -0.16 -1.78 7.94
CA ILE A 42 0.55 -0.98 6.95
C ILE A 42 -0.45 -0.01 6.31
N GLN A 43 -0.15 1.28 6.40
CA GLN A 43 -0.95 2.34 5.80
C GLN A 43 -0.09 3.12 4.80
N ALA A 44 -0.71 3.52 3.69
CA ALA A 44 -0.07 4.34 2.68
C ALA A 44 -0.96 5.53 2.33
N GLU A 45 -0.34 6.70 2.21
CA GLU A 45 -0.98 7.87 1.63
C GLU A 45 -0.73 7.83 0.13
N VAL A 46 -1.81 7.90 -0.66
CA VAL A 46 -1.75 7.82 -2.11
C VAL A 46 -2.43 9.05 -2.69
N GLN A 47 -1.81 9.67 -3.69
CA GLN A 47 -2.37 10.83 -4.37
C GLN A 47 -3.80 10.54 -4.85
N GLY A 48 -4.74 11.43 -4.51
CA GLY A 48 -6.15 11.29 -4.87
C GLY A 48 -6.94 10.30 -4.01
N SER A 49 -6.37 9.75 -2.93
CA SER A 49 -7.11 8.93 -1.96
C SER A 49 -7.92 9.76 -0.94
N GLU A 50 -8.03 11.07 -1.16
CA GLU A 50 -8.80 11.97 -0.32
C GLU A 50 -10.27 11.54 -0.29
N GLN A 51 -10.82 11.34 0.91
CA GLN A 51 -12.25 11.10 1.06
C GLN A 51 -13.01 12.37 0.64
N GLN A 52 -13.63 12.32 -0.52
CA GLN A 52 -14.56 13.36 -0.93
C GLN A 52 -15.88 13.17 -0.16
N PRO A 53 -16.43 14.22 0.48
CA PRO A 53 -17.71 14.13 1.14
C PRO A 53 -18.80 13.76 0.12
N TYR A 54 -19.66 12.81 0.49
CA TYR A 54 -20.86 12.51 -0.29
C TYR A 54 -21.71 13.78 -0.37
N ARG A 55 -22.00 14.23 -1.59
CA ARG A 55 -22.94 15.34 -1.87
C ARG A 55 -24.29 14.78 -2.27
#